data_AF-A0AAW2IHD6-F1
#
_entry.id   AF-A0AAW2IHD6-F1
#
_cell.length_a   1.000
_cell.length_b   1.000
_cell.length_c   1.000
_cell.angle_alpha   90.00
_cell.angle_beta   90.00
_cell.angle_gamma   90.00
#
_symmetry.space_group_name_H-M   'P 1'
#
loop_
_entity.id
_entity.type
_entity.pdbx_description
1 polymer ?
#
loop_
_entity_poly.entity_id
_entity_poly.type
_entity_poly.pdbx_seq_one_letter_code
_entity_poly.pdbx_strand_id
1 'polypeptide(L)'
;FVCFEGWVLGGCSPFLGFDGCHLKGPFGGVLLAAIGLVGNNGLFPVAFAIAESECNESWGFFFENLSIMLRGFSYDKLWTFMSDRQKGLVETINEIVPNAVNRRCARHIYANFRGQFAGAALKRSFWQAARSYNVAGFNFALHKIKELKPIAYDWLLKIPAEMWSSMPLMKG
;
A
#
# COMPACT_ATOMS: atom_id res chain seq x y z
N PHE A 1 14.76 -2.29 15.69
CA PHE A 1 13.41 -2.74 15.31
C PHE A 1 12.53 -2.73 16.55
N VAL A 2 11.31 -2.21 16.44
CA VAL A 2 10.32 -2.18 17.53
C VAL A 2 9.00 -2.66 16.95
N CYS A 3 8.33 -3.59 17.65
CA CYS A 3 7.02 -4.12 17.27
C CYS A 3 6.04 -3.99 18.43
N PHE A 4 4.82 -3.54 18.14
CA PHE A 4 3.76 -3.36 19.12
C PHE A 4 2.86 -4.61 19.14
N GLU A 5 2.85 -5.34 20.26
CA GLU A 5 2.09 -6.59 20.40
C GLU A 5 0.57 -6.40 20.32
N GLY A 6 0.06 -5.19 20.58
CA GLY A 6 -1.38 -4.90 20.62
C GLY A 6 -2.12 -5.24 19.32
N TRP A 7 -1.43 -5.18 18.17
CA TRP A 7 -1.99 -5.62 16.88
C TRP A 7 -2.09 -7.15 16.76
N VAL A 8 -1.06 -7.85 17.25
CA VAL A 8 -0.92 -9.31 17.15
C VAL A 8 -2.01 -10.03 17.95
N LEU A 9 -2.41 -9.44 19.08
CA LEU A 9 -3.39 -10.00 20.01
C LEU A 9 -4.85 -9.62 19.67
N GLY A 10 -5.08 -8.60 18.84
CA GLY A 10 -6.38 -7.96 18.67
C GLY A 10 -7.28 -8.51 17.56
N GLY A 11 -6.93 -9.63 16.91
CA GLY A 11 -7.77 -10.23 15.85
C GLY A 11 -7.95 -9.31 14.62
N CYS A 12 -6.94 -8.53 14.28
CA CYS A 12 -7.04 -7.50 13.24
C CYS A 12 -6.99 -8.07 11.81
N SER A 13 -7.51 -7.29 10.86
CA SER A 13 -7.54 -7.63 9.42
C SER A 13 -6.13 -7.97 8.92
N PRO A 14 -5.94 -8.96 8.03
CA PRO A 14 -4.63 -9.30 7.46
C PRO A 14 -4.19 -8.27 6.41
N PHE A 15 -4.19 -6.99 6.79
CA PHE A 15 -3.79 -5.86 5.96
C PHE A 15 -2.70 -5.06 6.66
N LEU A 16 -1.58 -4.84 5.96
CA LEU A 16 -0.48 -3.99 6.41
C LEU A 16 -0.09 -2.99 5.33
N GLY A 17 0.06 -1.72 5.70
CA GLY A 17 0.70 -0.68 4.91
C GLY A 17 2.17 -0.55 5.29
N PHE A 18 3.04 -0.39 4.30
CA PHE A 18 4.48 -0.18 4.48
C PHE A 18 4.91 1.14 3.85
N ASP A 19 5.79 1.85 4.53
CA ASP A 19 6.35 3.11 4.05
C ASP A 19 7.76 3.35 4.60
N GLY A 20 8.58 4.03 3.81
CA GLY A 20 9.93 4.47 4.15
C GLY A 20 10.00 6.00 4.20
N CYS A 21 10.56 6.57 5.28
CA CYS A 21 10.70 8.01 5.42
C CYS A 21 12.16 8.39 5.74
N HIS A 22 12.77 9.23 4.91
CA HIS A 22 14.12 9.72 5.13
C HIS A 22 14.17 10.64 6.34
N LEU A 23 15.05 10.33 7.28
CA LEU A 23 15.25 11.11 8.49
C LEU A 23 16.14 12.33 8.19
N LYS A 24 15.75 13.48 8.77
CA LYS A 24 16.54 14.71 8.70
C LYS A 24 17.25 14.90 10.03
N GLY A 25 18.56 14.76 10.01
CA GLY A 25 19.42 14.91 11.19
C GLY A 25 20.87 14.59 10.86
N PRO A 26 21.80 14.81 11.81
CA PRO A 26 23.23 14.61 11.58
C PRO A 26 23.60 13.17 11.20
N PHE A 27 22.74 12.20 11.52
CA PHE A 27 22.97 10.77 11.25
C PHE A 27 22.20 10.24 10.04
N GLY A 28 21.32 11.03 9.41
CA GLY A 28 20.51 10.59 8.28
C GLY A 28 19.69 9.33 8.56
N GLY A 29 19.62 8.43 7.57
CA GLY A 29 18.90 7.16 7.64
C GLY A 29 17.45 7.20 7.16
N VAL A 30 16.80 6.06 7.25
CA VAL A 30 15.41 5.84 6.83
C VAL A 30 14.63 5.19 7.97
N LEU A 31 13.47 5.76 8.30
CA LEU A 31 12.47 5.14 9.15
C LEU A 31 11.59 4.24 8.29
N LEU A 32 11.68 2.94 8.50
CA LEU A 32 10.78 1.94 7.93
C LEU A 32 9.62 1.72 8.90
N ALA A 33 8.39 1.69 8.40
CA ALA A 33 7.21 1.51 9.23
C ALA A 33 6.20 0.53 8.61
N ALA A 34 5.51 -0.20 9.48
CA ALA A 34 4.36 -1.03 9.17
C ALA A 34 3.14 -0.51 9.95
N ILE A 35 2.01 -0.34 9.26
CA ILE A 35 0.75 0.13 9.82
C ILE A 35 -0.36 -0.87 9.49
N GLY A 36 -1.15 -1.26 10.48
CA GLY A 36 -2.30 -2.14 10.32
C GLY A 36 -3.62 -1.38 10.26
N LEU A 37 -4.62 -1.95 9.56
CA LEU A 37 -6.02 -1.50 9.59
C LEU A 37 -6.87 -2.26 10.65
N VAL A 38 -7.20 -1.60 11.74
CA VAL A 38 -8.08 -2.20 12.77
C VAL A 38 -9.55 -2.20 12.32
N GLY A 39 -10.38 -3.03 12.95
CA GLY A 39 -11.77 -3.29 12.53
C GLY A 39 -12.71 -2.08 12.45
N ASN A 40 -12.35 -0.95 13.06
CA ASN A 40 -13.09 0.32 12.97
C ASN A 40 -12.52 1.28 11.90
N ASN A 41 -11.77 0.79 10.91
CA ASN A 41 -11.03 1.57 9.92
C ASN A 41 -9.96 2.52 10.51
N GLY A 42 -9.61 2.34 11.79
CA GLY A 42 -8.46 3.01 12.39
C GLY A 42 -7.13 2.47 11.85
N LEU A 43 -6.08 3.27 12.02
CA LEU A 43 -4.71 2.88 11.76
C LEU A 43 -4.02 2.54 13.07
N PHE A 44 -3.25 1.46 13.09
CA PHE A 44 -2.46 1.05 14.23
C PHE A 44 -0.99 0.88 13.83
N PRO A 45 -0.04 1.53 14.51
CA PRO A 45 1.39 1.30 14.24
C PRO A 45 1.77 -0.10 14.69
N VAL A 46 2.19 -0.96 13.75
CA VAL A 46 2.52 -2.37 14.04
C VAL A 46 3.99 -2.52 14.38
N ALA A 47 4.87 -1.96 13.54
CA ALA A 47 6.30 -2.00 13.78
C ALA A 47 7.02 -0.84 13.10
N PHE A 48 8.22 -0.51 13.59
CA PHE A 48 9.13 0.39 12.91
C PHE A 48 10.61 0.01 13.13
N ALA A 49 11.48 0.45 12.24
CA ALA A 49 12.92 0.34 12.38
C ALA A 49 13.62 1.54 11.74
N ILE A 50 14.78 1.87 12.27
CA ILE A 50 15.70 2.82 11.63
C ILE A 50 16.73 1.99 10.89
N ALA A 51 16.95 2.31 9.61
CA ALA A 51 17.93 1.70 8.74
C ALA A 51 18.83 2.77 8.11
N GLU A 52 20.00 2.38 7.62
CA GLU A 52 20.96 3.30 7.00
C GLU A 52 20.46 3.82 5.64
N SER A 53 19.79 2.96 4.88
CA SER A 53 19.23 3.30 3.58
C SER A 53 18.02 2.43 3.26
N GLU A 54 17.26 2.87 2.25
CA GLU A 54 16.13 2.11 1.74
C GLU A 54 16.58 1.16 0.62
N CYS A 55 16.87 -0.08 0.99
CA CYS A 55 17.39 -1.12 0.11
C CYS A 55 16.82 -2.49 0.49
N ASN A 56 17.10 -3.50 -0.33
CA ASN A 56 16.64 -4.88 -0.15
C ASN A 56 17.07 -5.44 1.21
N GLU A 57 18.29 -5.14 1.66
CA GLU A 57 18.84 -5.62 2.93
C GLU A 57 18.07 -5.03 4.12
N SER A 58 17.81 -3.72 4.10
CA SER A 58 17.05 -3.04 5.15
C SER A 58 15.60 -3.52 5.22
N TRP A 59 14.95 -3.69 4.06
CA TRP A 59 13.60 -4.25 3.99
C TRP A 59 13.58 -5.73 4.41
N GLY A 60 14.55 -6.53 3.98
CA GLY A 60 14.73 -7.93 4.39
C GLY A 60 14.79 -8.07 5.91
N PHE A 61 15.71 -7.33 6.54
CA PHE A 61 15.81 -7.26 8.00
C PHE A 61 14.47 -6.89 8.65
N PHE A 62 13.77 -5.87 8.12
CA PHE A 62 12.49 -5.43 8.68
C PHE A 62 11.40 -6.52 8.58
N PHE A 63 11.25 -7.15 7.42
CA PHE A 63 10.23 -8.18 7.19
C PHE A 63 10.53 -9.50 7.90
N GLU A 64 11.79 -9.91 8.02
CA GLU A 64 12.17 -11.09 8.80
C GLU A 64 11.78 -10.94 10.27
N ASN A 65 12.14 -9.80 10.88
CA ASN A 65 11.78 -9.51 12.26
C ASN A 65 10.26 -9.38 12.43
N LEU A 66 9.58 -8.72 11.49
CA LEU A 66 8.13 -8.61 11.51
C LEU A 66 7.44 -9.98 11.37
N SER A 67 7.96 -10.85 10.49
CA SER A 67 7.46 -12.22 10.31
C SER A 67 7.54 -13.00 11.61
N ILE A 68 8.68 -12.95 12.32
CA ILE A 68 8.85 -13.59 13.63
C ILE A 68 7.78 -13.10 14.63
N MET A 69 7.60 -11.78 14.73
CA MET A 69 6.62 -11.19 15.65
C MET A 69 5.17 -11.54 15.30
N LEU A 70 4.87 -11.69 14.00
CA LEU A 70 3.56 -12.11 13.50
C LEU A 70 3.41 -13.64 13.39
N ARG A 71 4.35 -14.41 13.97
CA ARG A 71 4.36 -15.87 13.98
C ARG A 71 4.31 -16.48 12.57
N GLY A 72 5.12 -15.92 11.67
CA GLY A 72 5.39 -16.46 10.34
C GLY A 72 4.40 -16.05 9.26
N PHE A 73 3.69 -14.92 9.41
CA PHE A 73 2.63 -14.50 8.47
C PHE A 73 1.72 -15.66 8.06
N SER A 74 1.03 -16.24 9.05
CA SER A 74 0.31 -17.51 8.90
C SER A 74 -0.42 -17.69 7.55
N TYR A 75 -0.16 -18.83 6.90
CA TYR A 75 -0.66 -19.20 5.57
C TYR A 75 -2.18 -19.37 5.50
N ASP A 76 -2.85 -19.49 6.65
CA ASP A 76 -4.31 -19.54 6.74
C ASP A 76 -4.97 -18.20 6.41
N LYS A 77 -4.20 -17.10 6.42
CA LYS A 77 -4.67 -15.75 6.11
C LYS A 77 -4.07 -15.26 4.79
N LEU A 78 -4.95 -14.78 3.92
CA LEU A 78 -4.52 -14.03 2.73
C LEU A 78 -4.11 -12.61 3.16
N TRP A 79 -2.81 -12.39 3.33
CA TRP A 79 -2.26 -11.08 3.63
C TRP A 79 -2.40 -10.13 2.45
N THR A 80 -2.75 -8.88 2.74
CA THR A 80 -2.73 -7.78 1.78
C THR A 80 -1.73 -6.73 2.25
N PHE A 81 -0.72 -6.47 1.43
CA PHE A 81 0.30 -5.48 1.71
C PHE A 81 0.11 -4.28 0.78
N MET A 82 0.07 -3.08 1.35
CA MET A 82 0.00 -1.84 0.59
C MET A 82 1.31 -1.09 0.71
N SER A 83 1.91 -0.73 -0.42
CA SER A 83 3.12 0.10 -0.43
C SER A 83 3.15 1.04 -1.62
N ASP A 84 4.14 1.93 -1.65
CA ASP A 84 4.42 2.82 -2.77
C ASP A 84 5.28 2.17 -3.88
N ARG A 85 5.71 0.91 -3.67
CA ARG A 85 6.63 0.13 -4.52
C ARG A 85 8.03 0.75 -4.65
N GLN A 86 8.56 1.32 -3.59
CA GLN A 86 9.99 1.61 -3.51
C GLN A 86 10.83 0.36 -3.78
N LYS A 87 12.03 0.59 -4.34
CA LYS A 87 12.94 -0.47 -4.78
C LYS A 87 13.32 -1.36 -3.60
N GLY A 88 13.23 -2.67 -3.78
CA GLY A 88 13.56 -3.67 -2.76
C GLY A 88 12.39 -4.12 -1.91
N LEU A 89 11.36 -3.29 -1.72
CA LEU A 89 10.21 -3.64 -0.89
C LEU A 89 9.35 -4.75 -1.52
N VAL A 90 9.00 -4.62 -2.79
CA VAL A 90 8.18 -5.63 -3.50
C VAL A 90 8.97 -6.92 -3.69
N GLU A 91 10.25 -6.73 -4.02
CA GLU A 91 11.40 -7.58 -3.79
C GLU A 91 11.22 -8.59 -2.65
N THR A 92 11.48 -8.06 -1.47
CA THR A 92 11.42 -8.71 -0.17
C THR A 92 10.05 -9.29 0.16
N ILE A 93 8.96 -8.61 -0.19
CA ILE A 93 7.60 -9.14 0.07
C ILE A 93 7.40 -10.46 -0.67
N ASN A 94 7.76 -10.53 -1.95
CA ASN A 94 7.55 -11.73 -2.76
C ASN A 94 8.43 -12.89 -2.29
N GLU A 95 9.60 -12.59 -1.71
CA GLU A 95 10.50 -13.60 -1.15
C GLU A 95 9.99 -14.14 0.20
N ILE A 96 9.55 -13.27 1.11
CA ILE A 96 9.19 -13.66 2.49
C ILE A 96 7.73 -14.10 2.60
N VAL A 97 6.81 -13.47 1.86
CA VAL A 97 5.37 -13.76 1.87
C VAL A 97 4.82 -13.85 0.44
N PRO A 98 5.22 -14.87 -0.34
CA PRO A 98 4.89 -14.98 -1.77
C PRO A 98 3.40 -15.00 -2.08
N ASN A 99 2.58 -15.43 -1.12
CA ASN A 99 1.12 -15.51 -1.26
C ASN A 99 0.40 -14.19 -0.91
N ALA A 100 1.13 -13.14 -0.51
CA ALA A 100 0.54 -11.86 -0.18
C ALA A 100 0.03 -11.12 -1.43
N VAL A 101 -1.12 -10.48 -1.29
CA VAL A 101 -1.63 -9.55 -2.29
C VAL A 101 -0.87 -8.24 -2.15
N ASN A 102 -0.14 -7.88 -3.20
CA ASN A 102 0.56 -6.61 -3.29
C ASN A 102 -0.32 -5.51 -3.90
N ARG A 103 -0.76 -4.56 -3.07
CA ARG A 103 -1.49 -3.35 -3.47
C ARG A 103 -0.58 -2.13 -3.56
N ARG A 104 -0.90 -1.26 -4.50
CA ARG A 104 -0.26 0.04 -4.69
C ARG A 104 -1.04 1.10 -3.93
N CYS A 105 -0.32 1.92 -3.16
CA CYS A 105 -0.93 3.01 -2.41
C CYS A 105 -1.58 4.03 -3.36
N ALA A 106 -2.90 4.18 -3.27
CA ALA A 106 -3.67 5.12 -4.09
C ALA A 106 -3.20 6.57 -3.93
N ARG A 107 -2.66 6.93 -2.75
CA ARG A 107 -2.08 8.26 -2.49
C ARG A 107 -0.86 8.51 -3.38
N HIS A 108 0.03 7.53 -3.52
CA HIS A 108 1.23 7.65 -4.36
C HIS A 108 0.87 7.62 -5.85
N ILE A 109 -0.08 6.78 -6.25
CA ILE A 109 -0.63 6.82 -7.61
C ILE A 109 -1.23 8.19 -7.91
N TYR A 110 -2.00 8.76 -6.99
CA TYR A 110 -2.57 10.09 -7.15
C TYR A 110 -1.50 11.18 -7.24
N ALA A 111 -0.41 11.09 -6.47
CA ALA A 111 0.68 12.06 -6.55
C ALA A 111 1.30 12.06 -7.95
N ASN A 112 1.59 10.89 -8.51
CA ASN A 112 2.10 10.73 -9.87
C ASN A 112 1.08 11.22 -10.91
N PHE A 113 -0.19 10.85 -10.74
CA PHE A 113 -1.29 11.27 -11.60
C PHE A 113 -1.45 12.79 -11.60
N ARG A 114 -1.47 13.43 -10.43
CA ARG A 114 -1.60 14.89 -10.27
C ARG A 114 -0.43 15.64 -10.89
N GLY A 115 0.78 15.08 -10.83
CA GLY A 115 1.97 15.65 -11.47
C GLY A 115 1.82 15.82 -12.98
N GLN A 116 1.07 14.92 -13.64
CA GLN A 116 0.80 14.98 -15.08
C GLN A 116 -0.57 15.60 -15.42
N PHE A 117 -1.54 15.44 -14.52
CA PHE A 117 -2.95 15.75 -14.74
C PHE A 117 -3.54 16.48 -13.53
N ALA A 118 -3.20 17.77 -13.40
CA ALA A 118 -3.78 18.64 -12.39
C ALA A 118 -5.26 18.96 -12.68
N GLY A 119 -6.07 19.09 -11.62
CA GLY A 119 -7.46 19.52 -11.72
C GLY A 119 -8.34 19.00 -10.58
N ALA A 120 -9.20 19.85 -10.02
CA ALA A 120 -10.08 19.49 -8.91
C ALA A 120 -11.11 18.43 -9.30
N ALA A 121 -11.66 18.51 -10.52
CA ALA A 121 -12.59 17.50 -11.04
C ALA A 121 -11.92 16.13 -11.20
N LEU A 122 -10.73 16.09 -11.80
CA LEU A 122 -9.92 14.88 -11.94
C LEU A 122 -9.55 14.29 -10.57
N LYS A 123 -9.16 15.12 -9.59
CA LYS A 123 -8.94 14.69 -8.21
C LYS A 123 -10.16 13.99 -7.64
N ARG A 124 -11.35 14.59 -7.75
CA ARG A 124 -12.60 14.02 -7.22
C ARG A 124 -12.90 12.68 -7.88
N SER A 125 -12.83 12.60 -9.21
CA SER A 125 -13.12 11.36 -9.94
C SER A 125 -12.08 10.26 -9.63
N PHE A 126 -10.79 10.61 -9.49
CA PHE A 126 -9.75 9.65 -9.10
C PHE A 126 -10.06 9.02 -7.74
N TRP A 127 -10.35 9.85 -6.72
CA TRP A 127 -10.65 9.34 -5.38
C TRP A 127 -12.01 8.61 -5.32
N GLN A 128 -12.96 8.99 -6.18
CA GLN A 128 -14.20 8.24 -6.36
C GLN A 128 -13.91 6.82 -6.90
N ALA A 129 -13.01 6.68 -7.88
CA ALA A 129 -12.59 5.39 -8.40
C ALA A 129 -11.84 4.57 -7.34
N ALA A 130 -10.83 5.16 -6.68
CA ALA A 130 -10.01 4.49 -5.67
C ALA A 130 -10.83 3.94 -4.48
N ARG A 131 -11.92 4.63 -4.11
CA ARG A 131 -12.81 4.24 -2.99
C ARG A 131 -14.02 3.43 -3.42
N SER A 132 -14.15 3.10 -4.71
CA SER A 132 -15.29 2.30 -5.16
C SER A 132 -15.16 0.86 -4.69
N TYR A 133 -16.28 0.31 -4.19
CA TYR A 133 -16.39 -1.08 -3.74
C TYR A 133 -16.98 -2.01 -4.82
N ASN A 134 -17.45 -1.45 -5.94
CA ASN A 134 -18.01 -2.22 -7.03
C ASN A 134 -17.59 -1.67 -8.40
N VAL A 135 -17.74 -2.53 -9.41
CA VAL A 135 -17.34 -2.27 -10.80
C VAL A 135 -18.10 -1.11 -11.40
N ALA A 136 -19.41 -1.02 -11.16
CA ALA A 136 -20.24 0.04 -11.73
C ALA A 136 -19.80 1.43 -11.27
N GLY A 137 -19.59 1.61 -9.95
CA GLY A 137 -19.10 2.86 -9.38
C GLY A 137 -17.68 3.20 -9.83
N PHE A 138 -16.82 2.19 -10.00
CA PHE A 138 -15.46 2.38 -10.50
C PHE A 138 -15.46 2.85 -11.96
N ASN A 139 -16.20 2.16 -12.82
CA ASN A 139 -16.33 2.48 -14.24
C ASN A 139 -16.98 3.84 -14.45
N PHE A 140 -17.99 4.20 -13.64
CA PHE A 140 -18.59 5.53 -13.66
C PHE A 140 -17.57 6.63 -13.34
N ALA A 141 -16.73 6.42 -12.34
CA ALA A 141 -15.68 7.37 -11.97
C ALA A 141 -14.59 7.49 -13.06
N LEU A 142 -14.18 6.37 -13.66
CA LEU A 142 -13.25 6.36 -14.79
C LEU A 142 -13.84 7.04 -16.03
N HIS A 143 -15.13 6.86 -16.30
CA HIS A 143 -15.80 7.52 -17.43
C HIS A 143 -15.72 9.05 -17.29
N LYS A 144 -15.95 9.59 -16.09
CA LYS A 144 -15.77 11.02 -15.84
C LYS A 144 -14.34 11.49 -16.09
N ILE A 145 -13.34 10.68 -15.74
CA ILE A 145 -11.93 11.01 -16.05
C ILE A 145 -11.73 11.01 -17.56
N LYS A 146 -12.31 10.07 -18.29
CA LYS A 146 -12.22 9.98 -19.76
C LYS A 146 -12.85 11.20 -20.43
N GLU A 147 -14.03 11.64 -20.00
CA GLU A 147 -14.70 12.85 -20.49
C GLU A 147 -13.88 14.12 -20.22
N LEU A 148 -13.28 14.23 -19.03
CA LEU A 148 -12.47 15.39 -18.65
C LEU A 148 -11.12 15.41 -19.37
N LYS A 149 -10.46 14.26 -19.48
CA LYS A 149 -9.12 14.13 -20.08
C LYS A 149 -8.84 12.67 -20.50
N PRO A 150 -9.06 12.30 -21.77
CA PRO A 150 -8.87 10.93 -22.26
C PRO A 150 -7.49 10.35 -21.97
N ILE A 151 -6.43 11.14 -22.15
CA ILE A 151 -5.04 10.71 -21.88
C ILE A 151 -4.83 10.34 -20.40
N ALA A 152 -5.54 11.00 -19.47
CA ALA A 152 -5.46 10.68 -18.05
C ALA A 152 -6.17 9.35 -17.73
N TYR A 153 -7.26 9.05 -18.45
CA TYR A 153 -7.93 7.75 -18.38
C TYR A 153 -7.01 6.63 -18.91
N ASP A 154 -6.41 6.81 -20.09
CA ASP A 154 -5.49 5.82 -20.68
C ASP A 154 -4.27 5.59 -19.79
N TRP A 155 -3.78 6.63 -19.11
CA TRP A 155 -2.71 6.51 -18.12
C TRP A 155 -3.11 5.62 -16.95
N LEU A 156 -4.33 5.78 -16.40
CA LEU A 156 -4.81 4.98 -15.27
C LEU A 156 -5.05 3.53 -15.64
N LEU A 157 -5.51 3.24 -16.87
CA LEU A 157 -5.73 1.87 -17.33
C LEU A 157 -4.46 1.02 -17.40
N LYS A 158 -3.28 1.64 -17.41
CA LYS A 158 -2.00 0.92 -17.31
C LYS A 158 -1.77 0.31 -15.92
N ILE A 159 -2.58 0.68 -14.93
CA ILE A 159 -2.51 0.18 -13.56
C ILE A 159 -3.76 -0.65 -13.29
N PRO A 160 -3.62 -1.97 -13.06
CA PRO A 160 -4.76 -2.85 -12.79
C PRO A 160 -5.58 -2.34 -11.59
N ALA A 161 -6.90 -2.28 -11.75
CA ALA A 161 -7.80 -1.58 -10.84
C ALA A 161 -7.79 -2.16 -9.42
N GLU A 162 -7.66 -3.47 -9.32
CA GLU A 162 -7.57 -4.25 -8.09
C GLU A 162 -6.32 -3.94 -7.26
N MET A 163 -5.28 -3.35 -7.88
CA MET A 163 -4.07 -2.96 -7.16
C MET A 163 -4.24 -1.67 -6.37
N TRP A 164 -5.19 -0.79 -6.70
CA TRP A 164 -5.25 0.56 -6.11
C TRP A 164 -6.65 1.05 -5.73
N SER A 165 -7.69 0.30 -6.10
CA SER A 165 -9.06 0.58 -5.68
C SER A 165 -9.50 -0.33 -4.53
N SER A 166 -10.58 0.06 -3.85
CA SER A 166 -11.21 -0.74 -2.79
C SER A 166 -12.05 -1.90 -3.34
N MET A 167 -12.02 -2.13 -4.65
CA MET A 167 -12.72 -3.25 -5.24
C MET A 167 -12.15 -4.57 -4.70
N PRO A 168 -13.02 -5.57 -4.46
CA PRO A 168 -12.56 -6.90 -4.14
C PRO A 168 -11.72 -7.42 -5.30
N LEU A 169 -10.67 -8.19 -4.98
CA LEU A 169 -9.94 -8.95 -5.99
C LEU A 169 -10.97 -9.89 -6.62
N MET A 170 -11.25 -9.71 -7.90
CA MET A 170 -12.01 -10.71 -8.64
C MET A 170 -11.12 -11.95 -8.70
N LYS A 171 -11.41 -12.94 -7.87
CA LYS A 171 -10.87 -14.28 -8.06
C LYS A 171 -11.54 -14.81 -9.33
N GLY A 172 -10.76 -14.92 -10.40
CA GLY A 172 -11.11 -15.73 -11.56
C GLY A 172 -11.17 -17.21 -11.20
#